data_AF-A0A914ST55-F1
#
_entry.id   AF-A0A914ST55-F1
#
_cell.length_a   1.000
_cell.length_b   1.000
_cell.length_c   1.000
_cell.angle_alpha   90.00
_cell.angle_beta   90.00
_cell.angle_gamma   90.00
#
_symmetry.space_group_name_H-M   'P 1'
#
loop_
_entity.id
_entity.type
_entity.pdbx_description
1 polymer ?
#
loop_
_entity_poly.entity_id
_entity_poly.type
_entity_poly.pdbx_seq_one_letter_code
_entity_poly.pdbx_strand_id
1 'polypeptide(L)'
;DWENEEGVYSDLTCLVIVGIQDPVRPEVPEAIIKCQRAGITVRMVTGDNINTARAIATSCGILRPGEDFIALEGKEFNERVRDENGEVNQAKLDQIWPKLRVLARAQPTDKYILVKGIIDSHVSENREVVAVTGDGTNDGPALKKADVGFAMGIAGTDVAKEASDIILTDDNFTSIVKAVMWGRN
;
A
#
# COMPACT_ATOMS: atom_id res chain seq x y z
N ASP A 1 -0.82 27.45 -30.11
CA ASP A 1 -1.60 26.22 -30.31
C ASP A 1 -1.27 25.30 -29.16
N TRP A 2 -2.13 25.26 -28.14
CA TRP A 2 -1.84 24.53 -26.90
C TRP A 2 -1.98 23.00 -27.07
N GLU A 3 -2.49 22.55 -28.21
CA GLU A 3 -2.63 21.14 -28.55
C GLU A 3 -1.38 20.54 -29.20
N ASN A 4 -0.39 21.37 -29.60
CA ASN A 4 0.89 20.90 -30.11
C ASN A 4 1.90 20.72 -28.97
N GLU A 5 1.75 19.64 -28.19
CA GLU A 5 2.62 19.31 -27.06
C GLU A 5 4.11 19.26 -27.47
N GLU A 6 4.45 18.65 -28.61
CA GLU A 6 5.84 18.54 -29.08
C GLU A 6 6.48 19.91 -29.32
N GLY A 7 5.72 20.89 -29.82
CA GLY A 7 6.18 22.27 -29.99
C GLY A 7 6.43 22.97 -28.65
N VAL A 8 5.59 22.72 -27.64
CA VAL A 8 5.70 23.33 -26.30
C VAL A 8 6.93 22.81 -25.53
N TYR A 9 7.34 21.56 -25.76
CA TYR A 9 8.49 20.95 -25.08
C TYR A 9 9.84 21.11 -25.82
N SER A 10 9.86 21.81 -26.96
CA SER A 10 11.09 22.10 -27.73
C SER A 10 11.80 23.37 -27.25
N ASP A 11 13.13 23.45 -27.44
CA ASP A 11 13.98 24.61 -27.07
C ASP A 11 13.94 25.06 -25.60
N LEU A 12 13.64 24.15 -24.68
CA LEU A 12 13.67 24.43 -23.24
C LEU A 12 15.12 24.54 -22.70
N THR A 13 15.36 25.49 -21.81
CA THR A 13 16.62 25.60 -21.04
C THR A 13 16.39 25.09 -19.62
N CYS A 14 17.12 24.04 -19.21
CA CYS A 14 17.09 23.56 -17.83
C CYS A 14 17.70 24.62 -16.90
N LEU A 15 16.87 25.21 -16.02
CA LEU A 15 17.32 26.22 -15.07
C LEU A 15 17.81 25.59 -13.76
N VAL A 16 17.02 24.68 -13.18
CA VAL A 16 17.27 24.09 -11.86
C VAL A 16 16.62 22.72 -11.73
N ILE A 17 17.22 21.85 -10.90
CA ILE A 17 16.61 20.60 -10.43
C ILE A 17 16.38 20.76 -8.92
N VAL A 18 15.16 20.48 -8.46
CA VAL A 18 14.81 20.50 -7.04
C VAL A 18 14.55 19.08 -6.57
N GLY A 19 15.19 18.67 -5.48
CA GLY A 19 14.90 17.41 -4.79
C GLY A 19 13.96 17.66 -3.62
N ILE A 20 12.84 16.96 -3.60
CA ILE A 20 11.86 17.01 -2.51
C ILE A 20 11.82 15.63 -1.87
N GLN A 21 11.78 15.59 -0.54
CA GLN A 21 11.63 14.36 0.22
C GLN A 21 10.48 14.54 1.20
N ASP A 22 9.57 13.57 1.22
CA ASP A 22 8.61 13.41 2.30
C ASP A 22 9.27 12.58 3.42
N PRO A 23 9.56 13.16 4.59
CA PRO A 23 10.27 12.47 5.65
C PRO A 23 9.38 11.41 6.30
N VAL A 24 9.93 10.21 6.47
CA VAL A 24 9.30 9.16 7.28
C VAL A 24 9.21 9.63 8.73
N ARG A 25 8.03 9.47 9.35
CA ARG A 25 7.86 9.79 10.78
C ARG A 25 8.83 8.95 11.64
N PRO A 26 9.58 9.55 12.59
CA PRO A 26 10.64 8.86 13.34
C PRO A 26 10.21 7.55 14.03
N GLU A 27 8.95 7.45 14.43
CA GLU A 27 8.37 6.33 15.15
C GLU A 27 7.96 5.15 14.25
N VAL A 28 7.81 5.36 12.94
CA VAL A 28 7.31 4.35 11.99
C VAL A 28 8.23 3.13 11.88
N PRO A 29 9.58 3.25 11.77
CA PRO A 29 10.45 2.08 11.69
C PRO A 29 10.32 1.17 12.92
N GLU A 30 10.28 1.74 14.12
CA GLU A 30 10.12 0.95 15.35
C GLU A 30 8.76 0.27 15.42
N ALA A 31 7.70 0.97 15.01
CA ALA A 31 6.34 0.43 14.95
C ALA A 31 6.23 -0.76 13.97
N ILE A 32 6.85 -0.66 12.79
CA ILE A 32 6.89 -1.75 11.81
C ILE A 32 7.64 -2.96 12.36
N ILE A 33 8.77 -2.75 13.04
CA ILE A 33 9.51 -3.84 13.68
C ILE A 33 8.66 -4.53 14.75
N LYS A 34 7.90 -3.77 15.55
CA LYS A 34 6.98 -4.34 16.55
C LYS A 34 5.90 -5.21 15.89
N CYS A 35 5.27 -4.72 14.81
CA CYS A 35 4.32 -5.51 14.02
C CYS A 35 4.95 -6.82 13.50
N GLN A 36 6.13 -6.72 12.87
CA GLN A 36 6.82 -7.87 12.30
C GLN A 36 7.20 -8.91 13.38
N ARG A 37 7.70 -8.47 14.54
CA ARG A 37 7.98 -9.35 15.69
C ARG A 37 6.73 -10.02 16.24
N ALA A 38 5.57 -9.38 16.10
CA ALA A 38 4.27 -9.92 16.49
C ALA A 38 3.65 -10.86 15.45
N GLY A 39 4.36 -11.16 14.35
CA GLY A 39 3.88 -12.00 13.25
C GLY A 39 3.05 -11.26 12.18
N ILE A 40 2.99 -9.94 12.23
CA ILE A 40 2.18 -9.12 11.31
C ILE A 40 3.05 -8.66 10.14
N THR A 41 2.66 -9.05 8.93
CA THR A 41 3.36 -8.65 7.71
C THR A 41 2.83 -7.30 7.21
N VAL A 42 3.66 -6.25 7.30
CA VAL A 42 3.35 -4.92 6.78
C VAL A 42 3.63 -4.85 5.28
N ARG A 43 2.68 -4.29 4.51
CA ARG A 43 2.78 -4.08 3.05
C ARG A 43 2.45 -2.63 2.73
N MET A 44 3.25 -2.00 1.87
CA MET A 44 3.04 -0.64 1.38
C MET A 44 2.31 -0.68 0.03
N VAL A 45 1.23 0.08 -0.09
CA VAL A 45 0.50 0.29 -1.36
C VAL A 45 0.40 1.80 -1.59
N THR A 46 1.04 2.32 -2.64
CA THR A 46 1.17 3.76 -2.90
C THR A 46 1.00 4.10 -4.38
N GLY A 47 0.57 5.33 -4.67
CA GLY A 47 0.56 5.92 -6.02
C GLY A 47 1.94 6.39 -6.50
N ASP A 48 2.95 6.45 -5.63
CA ASP A 48 4.30 6.88 -5.98
C ASP A 48 4.97 5.95 -6.98
N ASN A 49 6.04 6.44 -7.62
CA ASN A 49 6.89 5.60 -8.46
C ASN A 49 7.63 4.52 -7.62
N ILE A 50 8.02 3.43 -8.28
CA ILE A 50 8.63 2.28 -7.62
C ILE A 50 9.94 2.59 -6.89
N ASN A 51 10.74 3.54 -7.38
CA ASN A 51 12.03 3.87 -6.77
C ASN A 51 11.84 4.60 -5.45
N THR A 52 10.93 5.58 -5.42
CA THR A 52 10.53 6.29 -4.19
C THR A 52 9.92 5.30 -3.20
N ALA A 53 8.98 4.47 -3.64
CA ALA A 53 8.34 3.50 -2.77
C ALA A 53 9.34 2.49 -2.17
N ARG A 54 10.30 1.99 -2.95
CA ARG A 54 11.38 1.11 -2.46
C ARG A 54 12.29 1.80 -1.46
N ALA A 55 12.66 3.06 -1.71
CA ALA A 55 13.51 3.82 -0.80
C ALA A 55 12.83 4.04 0.56
N ILE A 56 11.56 4.45 0.55
CA ILE A 56 10.75 4.61 1.77
C ILE A 56 10.57 3.26 2.47
N ALA A 57 10.15 2.22 1.74
CA ALA A 57 9.93 0.89 2.31
C ALA A 57 11.20 0.29 2.94
N THR A 58 12.37 0.54 2.36
CA THR A 58 13.66 0.12 2.94
C THR A 58 13.98 0.91 4.21
N SER A 59 13.80 2.24 4.18
CA SER A 59 14.03 3.11 5.33
C SER A 59 13.11 2.78 6.52
N CYS A 60 11.88 2.35 6.22
CA CYS A 60 10.89 1.90 7.20
C CYS A 60 11.10 0.46 7.69
N GLY A 61 11.99 -0.32 7.08
CA GLY A 61 12.20 -1.74 7.41
C GLY A 61 11.11 -2.70 6.88
N ILE A 62 10.29 -2.26 5.93
CA ILE A 62 9.33 -3.11 5.18
C ILE A 62 10.09 -4.00 4.20
N LEU A 63 11.02 -3.41 3.44
CA LEU A 63 11.98 -4.13 2.63
C LEU A 63 13.29 -4.25 3.41
N ARG A 64 13.79 -5.48 3.56
CA ARG A 64 15.04 -5.75 4.26
C ARG A 64 16.09 -6.27 3.28
N PRO A 65 17.33 -5.74 3.31
CA PRO A 65 18.40 -6.23 2.45
C PRO A 65 18.64 -7.73 2.68
N GLY A 66 18.74 -8.48 1.58
CA GLY A 66 18.98 -9.94 1.62
C GLY A 66 17.74 -10.81 1.77
N GLU A 67 16.55 -10.22 1.98
CA GLU A 67 15.28 -10.96 1.98
C GLU A 67 14.68 -11.00 0.56
N ASP A 68 14.07 -12.14 0.21
CA ASP A 68 13.46 -12.38 -1.11
C ASP A 68 12.05 -11.77 -1.19
N PHE A 69 11.98 -10.44 -1.14
CA PHE A 69 10.74 -9.67 -1.23
C PHE A 69 10.53 -9.04 -2.59
N ILE A 70 9.25 -8.96 -2.96
CA ILE A 70 8.80 -8.42 -4.24
C ILE A 70 8.28 -6.99 -4.06
N ALA A 71 8.71 -6.11 -4.97
CA ALA A 71 8.17 -4.78 -5.16
C ALA A 71 7.73 -4.65 -6.63
N LEU A 72 6.45 -4.37 -6.89
CA LEU A 72 5.89 -4.26 -8.25
C LEU A 72 5.22 -2.91 -8.45
N GLU A 73 5.11 -2.49 -9.71
CA GLU A 73 4.16 -1.46 -10.10
C GLU A 73 2.77 -2.06 -10.37
N GLY A 74 1.71 -1.25 -10.22
CA GLY A 74 0.32 -1.69 -10.44
C GLY A 74 0.08 -2.35 -11.79
N LYS A 75 0.71 -1.82 -12.87
CA LYS A 75 0.64 -2.42 -14.21
C LYS A 75 1.18 -3.85 -14.23
N GLU A 76 2.39 -4.05 -13.70
CA GLU A 76 3.04 -5.36 -13.64
C GLU A 76 2.29 -6.33 -12.73
N PHE A 77 1.77 -5.84 -11.60
CA PHE A 77 0.91 -6.62 -10.72
C PHE A 77 -0.32 -7.14 -11.48
N ASN A 78 -1.05 -6.28 -12.19
CA ASN A 78 -2.23 -6.67 -12.96
C ASN A 78 -1.91 -7.70 -14.05
N GLU A 79 -0.82 -7.52 -14.80
CA GLU A 79 -0.38 -8.47 -15.82
C GLU A 79 -0.10 -9.86 -15.23
N ARG A 80 0.51 -9.92 -14.05
CA ARG A 80 0.86 -11.18 -13.40
C ARG A 80 -0.33 -11.89 -12.76
N VAL A 81 -1.31 -11.16 -12.23
CA VAL A 81 -2.45 -11.76 -11.50
C VAL A 81 -3.65 -12.06 -12.39
N ARG A 82 -3.68 -11.58 -13.63
CA ARG A 82 -4.80 -11.80 -14.56
C ARG A 82 -4.57 -12.98 -15.50
N ASP A 83 -5.65 -13.61 -15.95
CA ASP A 83 -5.63 -14.65 -16.97
C ASP A 83 -5.78 -14.08 -18.40
N GLU A 84 -5.89 -14.97 -19.39
CA GLU A 84 -6.01 -14.60 -20.81
C GLU A 84 -7.30 -13.81 -21.12
N ASN A 85 -8.32 -13.92 -20.28
CA ASN A 85 -9.57 -13.18 -20.40
C ASN A 85 -9.51 -11.82 -19.67
N GLY A 86 -8.39 -11.52 -19.00
CA GLY A 86 -8.21 -10.32 -18.20
C GLY A 86 -8.87 -10.40 -16.82
N GLU A 87 -9.35 -11.56 -16.39
CA GLU A 87 -9.94 -11.75 -15.07
C GLU A 87 -8.86 -12.05 -14.02
N VAL A 88 -9.10 -11.65 -12.77
CA VAL A 88 -8.15 -11.92 -11.67
C VAL A 88 -8.16 -13.41 -11.35
N ASN A 89 -6.99 -14.04 -11.48
CA ASN A 89 -6.78 -15.44 -11.19
C ASN A 89 -6.15 -15.61 -9.80
N GLN A 90 -6.88 -16.23 -8.87
CA GLN A 90 -6.45 -16.40 -7.49
C GLN A 90 -5.13 -17.20 -7.38
N ALA A 91 -4.96 -18.28 -8.17
CA ALA A 91 -3.76 -19.10 -8.11
C ALA A 91 -2.50 -18.35 -8.57
N LYS A 92 -2.62 -17.40 -9.50
CA LYS A 92 -1.51 -16.51 -9.87
C LYS A 92 -1.20 -15.49 -8.77
N LEU A 93 -2.23 -14.91 -8.17
CA LEU A 93 -2.05 -13.99 -7.04
C LEU A 93 -1.38 -14.67 -5.84
N ASP A 94 -1.76 -15.92 -5.56
CA ASP A 94 -1.21 -16.77 -4.49
C ASP A 94 0.29 -17.03 -4.62
N GLN A 95 0.84 -16.92 -5.83
CA GLN A 95 2.29 -17.01 -6.06
C GLN A 95 3.04 -15.71 -5.72
N ILE A 96 2.33 -14.59 -5.57
CA ILE A 96 2.90 -13.24 -5.51
C ILE A 96 2.68 -12.61 -4.13
N TRP A 97 1.44 -12.60 -3.63
CA TRP A 97 1.09 -11.86 -2.42
C TRP A 97 1.89 -12.26 -1.16
N PRO A 98 2.36 -13.52 -0.97
CA PRO A 98 3.15 -13.87 0.21
C PRO A 98 4.48 -13.10 0.29
N LYS A 99 5.10 -12.84 -0.87
CA LYS A 99 6.38 -12.11 -0.99
C LYS A 99 6.23 -10.64 -1.34
N LEU A 100 5.07 -10.22 -1.87
CA LEU A 100 4.79 -8.83 -2.18
C LEU A 100 4.83 -7.98 -0.89
N ARG A 101 5.67 -6.94 -0.91
CA ARG A 101 5.81 -5.96 0.19
C ARG A 101 5.51 -4.54 -0.25
N VAL A 102 5.73 -4.22 -1.53
CA VAL A 102 5.49 -2.89 -2.08
C VAL A 102 4.70 -3.02 -3.39
N LEU A 103 3.59 -2.30 -3.47
CA LEU A 103 2.83 -2.08 -4.69
C LEU A 103 2.82 -0.57 -4.99
N ALA A 104 3.62 -0.16 -5.98
CA ALA A 104 3.80 1.23 -6.39
C ALA A 104 2.94 1.56 -7.62
N ARG A 105 2.74 2.86 -7.91
CA ARG A 105 1.79 3.34 -8.93
C ARG A 105 0.44 2.61 -8.87
N ALA A 106 0.01 2.27 -7.66
CA ALA A 106 -1.15 1.43 -7.43
C ALA A 106 -2.43 2.24 -7.70
N GLN A 107 -3.34 1.65 -8.47
CA GLN A 107 -4.69 2.17 -8.60
C GLN A 107 -5.58 1.70 -7.44
N PRO A 108 -6.71 2.37 -7.19
CA PRO A 108 -7.66 1.95 -6.16
C PRO A 108 -8.14 0.51 -6.33
N THR A 109 -8.31 0.09 -7.59
CA THR A 109 -8.64 -1.29 -7.98
C THR A 109 -7.56 -2.28 -7.58
N ASP A 110 -6.29 -1.91 -7.68
CA ASP A 110 -5.16 -2.80 -7.39
C ASP A 110 -5.09 -3.08 -5.89
N LYS A 111 -5.30 -2.03 -5.08
CA LYS A 111 -5.41 -2.14 -3.62
C LYS A 111 -6.55 -3.09 -3.25
N TYR A 112 -7.73 -2.91 -3.85
CA TYR A 112 -8.88 -3.80 -3.63
C TYR A 112 -8.60 -5.26 -4.03
N ILE A 113 -8.01 -5.49 -5.21
CA ILE A 113 -7.67 -6.84 -5.71
C ILE A 113 -6.71 -7.54 -4.74
N LEU A 114 -5.66 -6.84 -4.29
CA LEU A 114 -4.71 -7.38 -3.34
C LEU A 114 -5.38 -7.75 -2.00
N VAL A 115 -6.20 -6.86 -1.45
CA VAL A 115 -6.91 -7.10 -0.17
C VAL A 115 -7.86 -8.28 -0.28
N LYS A 116 -8.74 -8.28 -1.30
CA LYS A 116 -9.67 -9.37 -1.55
C LYS A 116 -8.94 -10.70 -1.70
N GLY A 117 -7.90 -10.71 -2.51
CA GLY A 117 -7.22 -11.95 -2.82
C GLY A 117 -6.33 -12.48 -1.71
N ILE A 118 -5.82 -11.65 -0.79
CA ILE A 118 -5.21 -12.14 0.47
C ILE A 118 -6.29 -12.79 1.35
N ILE A 119 -7.45 -12.14 1.51
CA ILE A 119 -8.57 -12.65 2.30
C ILE A 119 -9.10 -13.99 1.77
N ASP A 120 -9.17 -14.12 0.45
CA ASP A 120 -9.69 -15.30 -0.25
C ASP A 120 -8.60 -16.40 -0.42
N SER A 121 -7.34 -16.14 -0.03
CA SER A 121 -6.24 -17.08 -0.20
C SER A 121 -6.28 -18.24 0.80
N HIS A 122 -5.80 -19.40 0.37
CA HIS A 122 -5.64 -20.61 1.18
C HIS A 122 -4.18 -21.11 1.23
N VAL A 123 -3.21 -20.26 0.87
CA VAL A 123 -1.78 -20.64 0.87
C VAL A 123 -1.24 -20.80 2.29
N SER A 124 -1.74 -20.01 3.23
CA SER A 124 -1.44 -20.12 4.65
C SER A 124 -2.32 -21.19 5.31
N GLU A 125 -1.80 -21.85 6.35
CA GLU A 125 -2.55 -22.86 7.12
C GLU A 125 -3.86 -22.30 7.69
N ASN A 126 -3.85 -21.03 8.08
CA ASN A 126 -5.01 -20.29 8.53
C ASN A 126 -5.31 -19.14 7.56
N ARG A 127 -6.57 -18.71 7.49
CA ARG A 127 -6.97 -17.51 6.76
C ARG A 127 -6.22 -16.29 7.30
N GLU A 128 -5.69 -15.47 6.40
CA GLU A 128 -5.11 -14.17 6.75
C GLU A 128 -6.22 -13.17 7.12
N VAL A 129 -6.00 -12.44 8.21
CA VAL A 129 -6.87 -11.33 8.63
C VAL A 129 -6.20 -10.03 8.18
N VAL A 130 -6.90 -9.25 7.36
CA VAL A 130 -6.30 -8.09 6.67
C VAL A 130 -6.82 -6.79 7.28
N ALA A 131 -5.90 -5.96 7.76
CA ALA A 131 -6.17 -4.57 8.08
C ALA A 131 -5.70 -3.65 6.95
N VAL A 132 -6.53 -2.66 6.58
CA VAL A 132 -6.22 -1.69 5.52
C VAL A 132 -6.29 -0.28 6.07
N THR A 133 -5.32 0.56 5.71
CA THR A 133 -5.34 1.99 5.99
C THR A 133 -5.65 2.78 4.73
N GLY A 134 -6.48 3.80 4.83
CA GLY A 134 -6.80 4.70 3.74
C GLY A 134 -7.23 6.09 4.21
N ASP A 135 -7.02 7.08 3.37
CA ASP A 135 -7.34 8.49 3.63
C ASP A 135 -8.19 9.09 2.48
N GLY A 136 -8.08 8.55 1.27
CA GLY A 136 -8.79 9.03 0.09
C GLY A 136 -10.17 8.40 -0.11
N THR A 137 -11.03 9.10 -0.87
CA THR A 137 -12.33 8.58 -1.35
C THR A 137 -12.17 7.26 -2.11
N ASN A 138 -11.04 7.12 -2.80
CA ASN A 138 -10.67 5.96 -3.58
C ASN A 138 -10.37 4.70 -2.73
N ASP A 139 -10.11 4.85 -1.44
CA ASP A 139 -9.78 3.72 -0.56
C ASP A 139 -11.03 2.99 -0.03
N GLY A 140 -12.21 3.59 -0.20
CA GLY A 140 -13.48 3.08 0.35
C GLY A 140 -13.74 1.60 0.07
N PRO A 141 -13.64 1.11 -1.19
CA PRO A 141 -13.85 -0.31 -1.49
C PRO A 141 -12.87 -1.25 -0.78
N ALA A 142 -11.59 -0.87 -0.67
CA ALA A 142 -10.57 -1.67 -0.01
C ALA A 142 -10.73 -1.65 1.51
N LEU A 143 -11.05 -0.49 2.09
CA LEU A 143 -11.39 -0.34 3.51
C LEU A 143 -12.57 -1.22 3.89
N LYS A 144 -13.64 -1.21 3.08
CA LYS A 144 -14.84 -2.00 3.37
C LYS A 144 -14.67 -3.50 3.17
N LYS A 145 -13.75 -3.89 2.30
CA LYS A 145 -13.44 -5.32 2.03
C LYS A 145 -12.50 -5.91 3.07
N ALA A 146 -11.67 -5.09 3.72
CA ALA A 146 -10.77 -5.52 4.79
C ALA A 146 -11.55 -6.12 5.98
N ASP A 147 -10.88 -6.94 6.78
CA ASP A 147 -11.45 -7.39 8.07
C ASP A 147 -11.51 -6.24 9.07
N VAL A 148 -10.55 -5.30 8.98
CA VAL A 148 -10.52 -4.06 9.77
C VAL A 148 -10.03 -2.90 8.89
N GLY A 149 -10.90 -1.93 8.61
CA GLY A 149 -10.56 -0.69 7.93
C GLY A 149 -10.13 0.42 8.91
N PHE A 150 -9.01 1.07 8.65
CA PHE A 150 -8.51 2.24 9.37
C PHE A 150 -8.57 3.49 8.49
N ALA A 151 -9.29 4.52 8.93
CA ALA A 151 -9.27 5.84 8.30
C ALA A 151 -8.39 6.82 9.07
N MET A 152 -7.74 7.73 8.34
CA MET A 152 -7.07 8.89 8.91
C MET A 152 -8.10 9.91 9.43
N GLY A 153 -7.91 10.43 10.64
CA GLY A 153 -8.81 11.37 11.29
C GLY A 153 -8.60 12.80 10.82
N ILE A 154 -7.33 13.20 10.60
CA ILE A 154 -6.96 14.57 10.22
C ILE A 154 -6.98 14.70 8.69
N ALA A 155 -6.19 13.87 7.99
CA ALA A 155 -6.05 13.90 6.54
C ALA A 155 -7.16 13.13 5.80
N GLY A 156 -7.88 12.24 6.48
CA GLY A 156 -8.85 11.36 5.83
C GLY A 156 -10.15 12.08 5.45
N THR A 157 -10.61 11.78 4.24
CA THR A 157 -11.91 12.20 3.70
C THR A 157 -13.06 11.57 4.48
N ASP A 158 -14.23 12.22 4.48
CA ASP A 158 -15.42 11.69 5.16
C ASP A 158 -15.85 10.34 4.59
N VAL A 159 -15.69 10.15 3.28
CA VAL A 159 -15.95 8.86 2.61
C VAL A 159 -15.04 7.75 3.15
N ALA A 160 -13.75 8.03 3.38
CA ALA A 160 -12.84 7.04 3.97
C ALA A 160 -13.23 6.71 5.41
N LYS A 161 -13.61 7.73 6.20
CA LYS A 161 -14.07 7.57 7.59
C LYS A 161 -15.33 6.73 7.68
N GLU A 162 -16.33 6.99 6.83
CA GLU A 162 -17.58 6.21 6.76
C GLU A 162 -17.36 4.76 6.31
N ALA A 163 -16.37 4.52 5.44
CA ALA A 163 -16.03 3.18 4.98
C ALA A 163 -15.21 2.36 5.98
N SER A 164 -14.59 3.01 6.98
CA SER A 164 -13.70 2.40 7.97
C SER A 164 -14.41 1.91 9.23
N ASP A 165 -13.76 1.01 9.97
CA ASP A 165 -14.22 0.52 11.27
C ASP A 165 -13.60 1.31 12.44
N ILE A 166 -12.37 1.82 12.25
CA ILE A 166 -11.61 2.58 13.25
C ILE A 166 -11.05 3.86 12.61
N ILE A 167 -11.26 5.00 13.28
CA ILE A 167 -10.68 6.29 12.88
C ILE A 167 -9.48 6.61 13.77
N LEU A 168 -8.31 6.84 13.16
CA LEU A 168 -7.08 7.25 13.84
C LEU A 168 -7.10 8.77 14.03
N THR A 169 -7.27 9.26 15.26
CA THR A 169 -7.40 10.70 15.51
C THR A 169 -6.10 11.50 15.34
N ASP A 170 -4.94 10.82 15.28
CA ASP A 170 -3.60 11.42 15.20
C ASP A 170 -2.84 11.08 13.90
N ASP A 171 -3.49 10.39 12.97
CA ASP A 171 -2.92 9.90 11.69
C ASP A 171 -1.58 9.15 11.86
N ASN A 172 -1.39 8.49 13.01
CA ASN A 172 -0.13 7.88 13.37
C ASN A 172 -0.17 6.36 13.26
N PHE A 173 0.80 5.77 12.55
CA PHE A 173 0.93 4.32 12.41
C PHE A 173 1.12 3.61 13.77
N THR A 174 1.71 4.28 14.76
CA THR A 174 1.85 3.72 16.12
C THR A 174 0.50 3.44 16.78
N SER A 175 -0.56 4.17 16.42
CA SER A 175 -1.92 3.95 16.93
C SER A 175 -2.50 2.63 16.44
N ILE A 176 -2.10 2.15 15.25
CA ILE A 176 -2.46 0.82 14.75
C ILE A 176 -1.80 -0.26 15.61
N VAL A 177 -0.53 -0.09 15.98
CA VAL A 177 0.17 -1.03 16.88
C VAL A 177 -0.53 -1.12 18.23
N LYS A 178 -1.00 0.01 18.76
CA LYS A 178 -1.78 0.06 20.01
C LYS A 178 -3.12 -0.66 19.85
N ALA A 179 -3.84 -0.44 18.74
CA ALA A 179 -5.10 -1.13 18.46
C ALA A 179 -4.91 -2.66 18.44
N VAL A 180 -3.84 -3.14 17.80
CA VAL A 180 -3.47 -4.56 17.80
C VAL A 180 -3.17 -5.06 19.22
N MET A 181 -2.43 -4.30 20.04
CA MET A 181 -2.19 -4.69 21.43
C MET A 181 -3.49 -4.83 22.22
N TRP A 182 -4.42 -3.88 22.08
CA TRP A 182 -5.72 -3.94 22.74
C TRP A 182 -6.57 -5.13 22.28
N GLY A 183 -6.54 -5.47 20.99
CA GLY A 183 -7.25 -6.64 20.47
C GLY A 183 -6.69 -7.99 20.93
N ARG A 184 -5.47 -8.03 21.50
CA ARG A 184 -4.85 -9.25 22.06
C ARG A 184 -5.03 -9.39 23.58
N ASN A 185 -5.45 -8.34 24.27
CA ASN A 185 -5.71 -8.34 25.71
C ASN A 185 -7.09 -8.94 26.01
#